data_AF-A0A1F3BWQ0-F1
#
_entry.id   AF-A0A1F3BWQ0-F1
#
_cell.length_a   1.000
_cell.length_b   1.000
_cell.length_c   1.000
_cell.angle_alpha   90.00
_cell.angle_beta   90.00
_cell.angle_gamma   90.00
#
_symmetry.space_group_name_H-M   'P 1'
#
loop_
_entity.id
_entity.type
_entity.pdbx_description
1 polymer ?
#
loop_
_entity_poly.entity_id
_entity_poly.type
_entity_poly.pdbx_seq_one_letter_code
_entity_poly.pdbx_strand_id
1 'polypeptide(L)'
;MTACLRFAPMIGARPGELTLEEASALAEHLASCGACQGRLADEEALSGMLPEALLAEANRRDFSAFSDEVLTRIPALGRAARPAPRGGMLAPILGWVGHHRLLAAASALAPTLAALALIVYLGQGNAPEGAPVEVSSEGRSTMVLETSEGPVVLLGDLEPEGS
;
A
#
# COMPACT_ATOMS: atom_id res chain seq x y z
N MET A 1 37.92 -39.71 9.34
CA MET A 1 37.77 -38.43 8.60
C MET A 1 36.49 -38.37 7.77
N THR A 2 36.19 -39.36 6.93
CA THR A 2 34.94 -39.38 6.11
C THR A 2 33.66 -39.29 6.93
N ALA A 3 33.58 -39.96 8.09
CA ALA A 3 32.43 -39.84 9.00
C ALA A 3 32.25 -38.41 9.53
N CYS A 4 33.33 -37.71 9.87
CA CYS A 4 33.26 -36.33 10.35
C CYS A 4 32.63 -35.37 9.33
N LEU A 5 32.82 -35.60 8.02
CA LEU A 5 32.19 -34.80 6.97
C LEU A 5 30.67 -34.96 6.94
N ARG A 6 30.16 -36.14 7.31
CA ARG A 6 28.72 -36.39 7.47
C ARG A 6 28.16 -35.70 8.71
N PHE A 7 28.88 -35.76 9.83
CA PHE A 7 28.37 -35.27 11.12
C PHE A 7 28.58 -33.77 11.33
N ALA A 8 29.58 -33.16 10.71
CA ALA A 8 29.90 -31.75 10.88
C ALA A 8 28.74 -30.78 10.58
N PRO A 9 27.92 -30.96 9.51
CA PRO A 9 26.79 -30.06 9.24
C PRO A 9 25.65 -30.17 10.27
N MET A 10 25.60 -31.26 11.04
CA MET A 10 24.57 -31.46 12.07
C MET A 10 24.95 -30.80 13.41
N ILE A 11 26.21 -30.37 13.56
CA ILE A 11 26.68 -29.59 14.71
C ILE A 11 26.10 -28.18 14.57
N GLY A 12 25.29 -27.75 15.54
CA GLY A 12 24.55 -26.47 15.51
C GLY A 12 23.12 -26.56 14.99
N ALA A 13 22.62 -27.77 14.68
CA ALA A 13 21.22 -27.96 14.32
C ALA A 13 20.30 -27.57 15.50
N ARG A 14 19.20 -26.86 15.20
CA ARG A 14 18.23 -26.42 16.22
C ARG A 14 17.35 -27.58 16.69
N PRO A 15 16.67 -27.42 17.85
CA PRO A 15 15.67 -28.39 18.29
C PRO A 15 14.62 -28.65 17.20
N GLY A 16 14.48 -29.92 16.82
CA GLY A 16 13.55 -30.37 15.78
C GLY A 16 14.09 -30.39 14.35
N GLU A 17 15.32 -29.93 14.10
CA GLU A 17 15.95 -29.99 12.78
C GLU A 17 16.57 -31.37 12.47
N LEU A 18 16.93 -32.13 13.50
CA LEU A 18 17.40 -33.51 13.37
C LEU A 18 16.29 -34.51 13.70
N THR A 19 16.23 -35.59 12.91
CA THR A 19 15.47 -36.77 13.30
C THR A 19 16.09 -37.44 14.53
N LEU A 20 15.31 -38.28 15.22
CA LEU A 20 15.80 -39.03 16.40
C LEU A 20 16.99 -39.95 16.05
N GLU A 21 17.00 -40.51 14.85
CA GLU A 21 18.08 -41.38 14.35
C GLU A 21 19.35 -40.59 14.06
N GLU A 22 19.23 -39.39 13.48
CA GLU A 22 20.39 -38.52 13.24
C GLU A 22 20.99 -38.01 14.54
N ALA A 23 20.14 -37.63 15.51
CA ALA A 23 20.58 -37.17 16.81
C ALA A 23 21.34 -38.26 17.58
N SER A 24 20.85 -39.51 17.57
CA SER A 24 21.52 -40.63 18.24
C SER A 24 22.84 -40.99 17.56
N ALA A 25 22.88 -41.04 16.22
CA ALA A 25 24.10 -41.29 15.46
C ALA A 25 25.15 -40.19 15.66
N LEU A 26 24.73 -38.92 15.75
CA LEU A 26 25.61 -37.80 16.06
C LEU A 26 26.18 -37.93 17.49
N ALA A 27 25.36 -38.28 18.47
CA ALA A 27 25.81 -38.48 19.86
C ALA A 27 26.85 -39.60 19.96
N GLU A 28 26.63 -40.72 19.27
CA GLU A 28 27.59 -41.83 19.22
C GLU A 28 28.92 -41.41 18.57
N HIS A 29 28.85 -40.63 17.48
CA HIS A 29 30.04 -40.09 16.83
C HIS A 29 30.80 -39.12 17.74
N LEU A 30 30.10 -38.22 18.43
CA LEU A 30 30.69 -37.27 19.36
C LEU A 30 31.35 -37.98 20.54
N ALA A 31 30.80 -39.08 21.04
CA ALA A 31 31.41 -39.86 22.11
C ALA A 31 32.80 -40.43 21.74
N SER A 32 33.08 -40.64 20.45
CA SER A 32 34.30 -41.28 19.97
C SER A 32 35.26 -40.36 19.20
N CYS A 33 34.85 -39.14 18.83
CA CYS A 33 35.62 -38.24 17.97
C CYS A 33 35.93 -36.89 18.62
N GLY A 34 37.16 -36.72 19.12
CA GLY A 34 37.62 -35.48 19.73
C GLY A 34 37.60 -34.25 18.81
N ALA A 35 37.79 -34.42 17.50
CA ALA A 35 37.71 -33.31 16.55
C ALA A 35 36.29 -32.74 16.42
N CYS A 36 35.27 -33.60 16.43
CA CYS A 36 33.88 -33.17 16.39
C CYS A 36 33.40 -32.65 17.76
N GLN A 37 33.95 -33.16 18.87
CA GLN A 37 33.75 -32.56 20.20
C GLN A 37 34.29 -31.13 20.27
N GLY A 38 35.49 -30.88 19.74
CA GLY A 38 36.05 -29.52 19.67
C GLY A 38 35.16 -28.58 18.88
N ARG A 39 34.65 -29.02 17.72
CA ARG A 39 33.69 -28.24 16.91
C ARG A 39 32.37 -27.94 17.64
N LEU A 40 31.87 -28.90 18.43
CA LEU A 40 30.69 -28.67 19.26
C LEU A 40 30.97 -27.62 20.33
N ALA A 41 32.11 -27.70 21.01
CA ALA A 41 32.50 -26.70 22.02
C ALA A 41 32.69 -25.30 21.40
N ASP A 42 33.26 -25.22 20.19
CA ASP A 42 33.38 -23.95 19.46
C ASP A 42 32.00 -23.38 19.10
N GLU A 43 31.05 -24.21 18.67
CA GLU A 43 29.69 -23.81 18.36
C GLU A 43 28.94 -23.32 19.61
N GLU A 44 29.05 -24.03 20.73
CA GLU A 44 28.47 -23.62 22.02
C GLU A 44 29.07 -22.29 22.51
N ALA A 45 30.37 -22.09 22.34
CA ALA A 45 31.01 -20.83 22.70
C ALA A 45 30.50 -19.65 21.85
N LEU A 46 30.37 -19.85 20.53
CA LEU A 46 29.89 -18.80 19.61
C LEU A 46 28.39 -18.52 19.79
N SER A 47 27.59 -19.56 19.99
CA SER A 47 26.15 -19.44 20.21
C SER A 47 25.82 -18.77 21.55
N GLY A 48 26.72 -18.78 22.53
CA GLY A 48 26.61 -17.99 23.76
C GLY A 48 26.97 -16.49 23.57
N MET A 49 28.01 -16.18 22.81
CA MET A 49 28.48 -14.80 22.62
C MET A 49 27.50 -13.93 21.83
N LEU A 50 26.84 -14.49 20.81
CA LEU A 50 25.97 -13.73 19.93
C LEU A 50 24.70 -13.20 20.64
N PRO A 51 23.94 -14.02 21.39
CA PRO A 51 22.80 -13.55 22.18
C PRO A 51 23.19 -12.48 23.19
N GLU A 52 24.32 -12.62 23.89
CA GLU A 52 24.77 -11.62 24.86
C GLU A 52 25.04 -10.26 24.20
N ALA A 53 25.76 -10.25 23.07
CA ALA A 53 26.01 -9.04 22.30
C ALA A 53 24.71 -8.43 21.75
N LEU A 54 23.78 -9.26 21.24
CA LEU A 54 22.50 -8.81 20.71
C LEU A 54 21.59 -8.26 21.82
N LEU A 55 21.55 -8.89 22.99
CA LEU A 55 20.78 -8.42 24.15
C LEU A 55 21.36 -7.13 24.70
N ALA A 56 22.68 -7.02 24.79
CA ALA A 56 23.35 -5.78 25.18
C ALA A 56 23.01 -4.63 24.22
N GLU A 57 23.03 -4.90 22.91
CA GLU A 57 22.65 -3.91 21.90
C GLU A 57 21.16 -3.57 21.95
N ALA A 58 20.28 -4.54 22.13
CA ALA A 58 18.85 -4.31 22.28
C ALA A 58 18.56 -3.42 23.50
N ASN A 59 19.21 -3.67 24.63
CA ASN A 59 19.03 -2.84 25.84
C ASN A 59 19.52 -1.40 25.67
N ARG A 60 20.41 -1.12 24.72
CA ARG A 60 20.85 0.26 24.41
C ARG A 60 19.84 1.02 23.54
N ARG A 61 18.97 0.33 22.83
CA ARG A 61 18.01 0.94 21.90
C ARG A 61 16.72 1.30 22.62
N ASP A 62 16.13 2.41 22.21
CA ASP A 62 14.80 2.80 22.65
C ASP A 62 13.74 2.11 21.79
N PHE A 63 12.96 1.23 22.42
CA PHE A 63 11.82 0.54 21.79
C PHE A 63 10.46 1.08 22.27
N SER A 64 10.42 2.23 22.95
CA SER A 64 9.19 2.79 23.52
C SER A 64 8.08 2.99 22.48
N ALA A 65 8.43 3.43 21.26
CA ALA A 65 7.49 3.63 20.16
C ALA A 65 7.23 2.37 19.29
N PHE A 66 8.02 1.30 19.47
CA PHE A 66 7.99 0.13 18.59
C PHE A 66 6.63 -0.58 18.62
N SER A 67 6.06 -0.78 19.81
CA SER A 67 4.76 -1.44 19.96
C SER A 67 3.62 -0.67 19.29
N ASP A 68 3.62 0.66 19.44
CA ASP A 68 2.63 1.53 18.79
C ASP A 68 2.77 1.45 17.25
N GLU A 69 4.00 1.47 16.75
CA GLU A 69 4.29 1.33 15.33
C GLU A 69 3.85 -0.03 14.77
N VAL A 70 4.10 -1.13 15.49
CA VAL A 70 3.63 -2.47 15.11
C VAL A 70 2.11 -2.52 15.06
N LEU A 71 1.43 -1.98 16.08
CA LEU A 71 -0.04 -1.98 16.17
C LEU A 71 -0.70 -1.14 15.08
N THR A 72 -0.08 -0.04 14.65
CA THR A 72 -0.59 0.77 13.53
C THR A 72 -0.49 0.04 12.18
N ARG A 73 0.48 -0.88 12.03
CA ARG A 73 0.65 -1.67 10.79
C ARG A 73 -0.24 -2.90 10.72
N ILE A 74 -0.77 -3.39 11.83
CA ILE A 74 -1.69 -4.54 11.84
C ILE A 74 -3.10 -4.03 11.46
N PRO A 75 -3.60 -4.32 10.24
CA PRO A 75 -4.83 -3.70 9.72
C PRO A 75 -6.09 -4.01 10.56
N ALA A 76 -6.05 -5.12 11.30
CA ALA A 76 -7.14 -5.57 12.17
C ALA A 76 -7.17 -4.86 13.54
N LEU A 77 -6.03 -4.38 14.05
CA LEU A 77 -5.93 -3.76 15.38
C LEU A 77 -6.00 -2.23 15.31
N GLY A 78 -5.43 -1.60 14.28
CA GLY A 78 -5.48 -0.15 14.09
C GLY A 78 -6.89 0.42 13.88
N ARG A 79 -7.83 -0.41 13.38
CA ARG A 79 -9.24 -0.02 13.19
C ARG A 79 -10.10 -0.20 14.46
N ALA A 80 -9.74 -1.15 15.33
CA ALA A 80 -10.45 -1.42 16.58
C ALA A 80 -10.02 -0.50 17.73
N ALA A 81 -8.80 0.03 17.69
CA ALA A 81 -8.28 0.94 18.72
C ALA A 81 -8.76 2.39 18.58
N ARG A 82 -9.40 2.76 17.46
CA ARG A 82 -10.04 4.08 17.34
C ARG A 82 -11.35 4.03 18.12
N PRO A 83 -11.49 4.74 19.26
CA PRO A 83 -12.79 4.79 19.92
C PRO A 83 -13.78 5.35 18.91
N ALA A 84 -14.82 4.58 18.59
CA ALA A 84 -15.97 5.10 17.88
C ALA A 84 -16.40 6.36 18.64
N PRO A 85 -16.56 7.52 17.97
CA PRO A 85 -17.03 8.70 18.66
C PRO A 85 -18.31 8.30 19.36
N ARG A 86 -18.36 8.43 20.69
CA ARG A 86 -19.57 8.23 21.50
C ARG A 86 -20.54 9.34 21.10
N GLY A 87 -21.16 9.13 19.96
CA GLY A 87 -22.07 10.06 19.38
C GLY A 87 -23.37 9.97 20.16
N GLY A 88 -23.62 10.96 21.00
CA GLY A 88 -24.99 11.22 21.46
C GLY A 88 -25.92 11.40 20.25
N MET A 89 -27.22 11.43 20.48
CA MET A 89 -28.27 11.49 19.45
C MET A 89 -28.05 12.57 18.35
N LEU A 90 -27.23 13.58 18.62
CA LEU A 90 -26.89 14.70 17.72
C LEU A 90 -25.61 14.50 16.90
N ALA A 91 -24.81 13.46 17.14
CA ALA A 91 -23.61 13.16 16.38
C ALA A 91 -23.82 12.94 14.86
N PRO A 92 -24.89 12.25 14.40
CA PRO A 92 -25.16 12.19 12.97
C PRO A 92 -25.44 13.57 12.36
N ILE A 93 -26.06 14.48 13.10
CA ILE A 93 -26.39 15.84 12.65
C ILE A 93 -25.11 16.69 12.56
N LEU A 94 -24.24 16.62 13.57
CA LEU A 94 -22.96 17.33 13.58
C LEU A 94 -22.01 16.82 12.49
N GLY A 95 -22.00 15.51 12.24
CA GLY A 95 -21.25 14.90 11.13
C GLY A 95 -21.74 15.36 9.76
N TRP A 96 -23.06 15.47 9.59
CA TRP A 96 -23.69 16.00 8.37
C TRP A 96 -23.31 17.47 8.13
N VAL A 97 -23.35 18.32 9.16
CA VAL A 97 -22.93 19.73 9.06
C VAL A 97 -21.44 19.84 8.71
N GLY A 98 -20.58 19.02 9.31
CA GLY A 98 -19.15 19.00 9.00
C GLY A 98 -18.86 18.60 7.55
N HIS A 99 -19.54 17.56 7.06
CA HIS A 99 -19.41 17.09 5.68
C HIS A 99 -19.89 18.13 4.66
N HIS A 100 -20.99 18.83 4.96
CA HIS A 100 -21.49 19.89 4.09
C HIS A 100 -20.71 21.22 4.18
N ARG A 101 -19.99 21.47 5.28
CA ARG A 101 -19.07 22.62 5.36
C ARG A 101 -17.86 22.48 4.43
N LEU A 102 -17.37 21.26 4.21
CA LEU A 102 -16.32 20.99 3.22
C LEU A 102 -16.82 21.23 1.78
N LEU A 103 -18.08 20.87 1.49
CA LEU A 103 -18.70 21.13 0.18
C LEU A 103 -19.07 22.61 -0.03
N ALA A 104 -19.35 23.36 1.04
CA ALA A 104 -19.63 24.80 0.97
C ALA A 104 -18.38 25.65 0.68
N ALA A 105 -17.19 25.18 1.03
CA ALA A 105 -15.93 25.87 0.69
C ALA A 105 -15.62 25.80 -0.82
N ALA A 106 -16.10 24.76 -1.52
CA ALA A 106 -15.89 24.60 -2.96
C ALA A 106 -16.89 25.39 -3.82
N SER A 107 -18.05 25.79 -3.28
CA SER A 107 -19.10 26.50 -4.02
C SER A 107 -19.05 28.03 -3.91
N ALA A 108 -18.16 28.60 -3.09
CA ALA A 108 -18.04 30.05 -2.92
C ALA A 108 -17.35 30.77 -4.11
N LEU A 109 -16.59 30.03 -4.93
CA LEU A 109 -15.86 30.60 -6.08
C LEU A 109 -16.61 30.46 -7.41
N ALA A 110 -17.64 29.63 -7.48
CA ALA A 110 -18.43 29.43 -8.69
C ALA A 110 -19.16 30.71 -9.16
N PRO A 111 -19.88 31.48 -8.31
CA PRO A 111 -20.59 32.67 -8.78
C PRO A 111 -19.64 33.83 -9.12
N THR A 112 -18.49 33.95 -8.44
CA THR A 112 -17.50 34.98 -8.73
C THR A 112 -16.76 34.70 -10.04
N LEU A 113 -16.39 33.45 -10.31
CA LEU A 113 -15.81 33.06 -11.59
C LEU A 113 -16.81 33.20 -12.75
N ALA A 114 -18.08 32.86 -12.53
CA ALA A 114 -19.13 33.05 -13.55
C ALA A 114 -19.35 34.55 -13.87
N ALA A 115 -19.36 35.42 -12.87
CA ALA A 115 -19.47 36.86 -13.08
C ALA A 115 -18.24 37.43 -13.81
N LEU A 116 -17.03 36.98 -13.45
CA LEU A 116 -15.80 37.42 -14.10
C LEU A 116 -15.74 36.96 -15.57
N ALA A 117 -16.17 35.73 -15.86
CA ALA A 117 -16.27 35.20 -17.22
C ALA A 117 -17.27 36.00 -18.07
N LEU A 118 -18.41 36.41 -17.50
CA LEU A 118 -19.41 37.21 -18.20
C LEU A 118 -18.86 38.60 -18.60
N ILE A 119 -18.05 39.22 -17.72
CA ILE A 119 -17.41 40.52 -17.99
C ILE A 119 -16.37 40.39 -19.10
N VAL A 120 -15.57 39.32 -19.11
CA VAL A 120 -14.60 39.05 -20.19
C VAL A 120 -15.33 38.79 -21.51
N TYR A 121 -16.41 37.99 -21.49
CA TYR A 121 -17.18 37.65 -22.68
C TYR A 121 -17.87 38.88 -23.31
N LEU A 122 -18.49 39.74 -22.50
CA LEU A 122 -19.13 40.97 -22.97
C LEU A 122 -18.10 42.06 -23.37
N GLY A 123 -16.92 42.05 -22.75
CA GLY A 123 -15.81 42.96 -23.08
C GLY A 123 -15.06 42.57 -24.36
N GLN A 124 -15.12 41.30 -24.77
CA GLN A 124 -14.53 40.79 -26.00
C GLN A 124 -15.53 40.71 -27.16
N GLY A 125 -16.37 41.74 -27.32
CA GLY A 125 -17.23 41.94 -28.50
C GLY A 125 -16.46 42.20 -29.80
N ASN A 126 -15.43 41.41 -30.11
CA ASN A 126 -14.82 41.21 -31.42
C ASN A 126 -14.40 39.74 -31.52
N ALA A 127 -15.21 38.96 -32.24
CA ALA A 127 -14.94 37.56 -32.60
C ALA A 127 -13.63 37.43 -33.41
N PRO A 128 -13.05 36.23 -33.43
CA PRO A 128 -13.21 35.48 -34.68
C PRO A 128 -13.62 34.01 -34.47
N GLU A 129 -14.61 33.64 -35.29
CA GLU A 129 -14.78 32.37 -36.01
C GLU A 129 -14.28 31.05 -35.39
N GLY A 130 -15.28 30.19 -35.11
CA GLY A 130 -15.23 28.78 -35.48
C GLY A 130 -14.43 27.86 -34.55
N ALA A 131 -15.09 27.38 -33.49
CA ALA A 131 -14.66 26.17 -32.80
C ALA A 131 -15.77 25.10 -32.95
N PRO A 132 -15.57 24.04 -33.76
CA PRO A 132 -16.53 22.95 -33.83
C PRO A 132 -16.57 22.19 -32.50
N VAL A 133 -17.77 22.03 -31.94
CA VAL A 133 -18.00 21.19 -30.75
C VAL A 133 -18.28 19.77 -31.22
N GLU A 134 -17.28 18.91 -31.06
CA GLU A 134 -17.41 17.48 -31.35
C GLU A 134 -17.91 16.76 -30.09
N VAL A 135 -19.12 16.21 -30.15
CA VAL A 135 -19.72 15.45 -29.05
C VAL A 135 -19.66 13.96 -29.40
N SER A 136 -18.74 13.25 -28.77
CA SER A 136 -18.60 11.80 -28.93
C SER A 136 -19.43 11.09 -27.86
N SER A 137 -20.52 10.43 -28.25
CA SER A 137 -21.27 9.50 -27.41
C SER A 137 -21.02 8.08 -27.93
N GLU A 138 -20.75 7.15 -27.01
CA GLU A 138 -20.26 5.79 -27.28
C GLU A 138 -21.15 5.05 -28.29
N GLY A 139 -20.72 5.04 -29.57
CA GLY A 139 -21.27 4.15 -30.61
C GLY A 139 -21.71 4.79 -31.94
N ARG A 140 -21.81 6.12 -32.07
CA ARG A 140 -22.15 6.76 -33.36
C ARG A 140 -21.66 8.22 -33.39
N SER A 141 -20.81 8.56 -34.35
CA SER A 141 -20.35 9.95 -34.54
C SER A 141 -21.37 10.74 -35.35
N THR A 142 -21.83 11.85 -34.78
CA THR A 142 -22.65 12.85 -35.48
C THR A 142 -21.96 14.18 -35.39
N MET A 143 -21.54 14.72 -36.53
CA MET A 143 -20.96 16.05 -36.62
C MET A 143 -22.09 17.03 -36.95
N VAL A 144 -22.30 18.01 -36.07
CA VAL A 144 -23.25 19.11 -36.29
C VAL A 144 -22.45 20.36 -36.61
N LEU A 145 -22.61 20.86 -37.83
CA LEU A 145 -22.01 22.10 -38.27
C LEU A 145 -23.08 23.19 -38.20
N GLU A 146 -22.87 24.17 -37.35
CA GLU A 146 -23.75 25.33 -37.27
C GLU A 146 -23.30 26.35 -38.32
N THR A 147 -24.13 26.52 -39.36
CA THR A 147 -23.88 27.48 -40.44
C THR A 147 -24.86 28.64 -40.34
N SER A 148 -24.56 29.76 -41.00
CA SER A 148 -25.41 30.96 -40.99
C SER A 148 -26.81 30.76 -41.58
N GLU A 149 -27.09 29.60 -42.20
CA GLU A 149 -28.40 29.23 -42.74
C GLU A 149 -29.16 28.22 -41.85
N GLY A 150 -28.57 27.80 -40.73
CA GLY A 150 -29.12 26.82 -39.79
C GLY A 150 -28.21 25.60 -39.57
N PRO A 151 -28.54 24.74 -38.60
CA PRO A 151 -27.72 23.59 -38.23
C PRO A 151 -27.83 22.48 -39.29
N VAL A 152 -26.69 22.06 -39.82
CA VAL A 152 -26.59 20.91 -40.75
C VAL A 152 -26.00 19.73 -39.97
N VAL A 153 -26.74 18.62 -39.94
CA VAL A 153 -26.35 17.39 -39.23
C VAL A 153 -25.88 16.36 -40.24
N LEU A 154 -24.60 15.99 -40.18
CA LEU A 154 -24.03 14.92 -40.98
C LEU A 154 -23.93 13.66 -40.13
N LEU A 155 -24.69 12.63 -40.52
CA LEU A 155 -24.68 11.31 -39.88
C LEU A 155 -23.65 10.46 -40.62
N GLY A 156 -22.55 10.09 -39.95
CA GLY A 156 -21.62 9.11 -40.48
C GLY A 156 -22.19 7.72 -40.32
N ASP A 157 -22.54 7.05 -41.41
CA ASP A 157 -22.82 5.62 -41.39
C ASP A 157 -21.48 4.87 -41.41
N LEU A 158 -21.17 4.19 -40.32
CA LEU A 158 -20.12 3.17 -40.30
C LEU A 158 -20.70 1.93 -40.97
N GLU A 159 -20.29 1.66 -42.21
CA GLU A 159 -20.44 0.32 -42.77
C GLU A 159 -19.71 -0.68 -41.86
N PRO A 160 -20.38 -1.75 -41.38
CA PRO A 160 -19.70 -2.78 -40.61
C PRO A 160 -18.82 -3.62 -41.54
N GLU A 161 -17.51 -3.65 -41.27
CA GLU A 161 -16.64 -4.71 -41.78
C GLU A 161 -17.13 -6.08 -41.31
N GLY A 162 -17.26 -7.04 -42.24
CA GLY A 162 -17.28 -8.46 -41.90
C GLY A 162 -17.90 -9.39 -42.94
N SER A 163 -17.09 -9.90 -43.88
CA SER A 163 -16.90 -11.34 -44.18
C SER A 163 -16.07 -11.56 -45.44
#